data_AF-A0A7S3EZ37-F1
#
_entry.id   AF-A0A7S3EZ37-F1
#
_cell.length_a   1.000
_cell.length_b   1.000
_cell.length_c   1.000
_cell.angle_alpha   90.00
_cell.angle_beta   90.00
_cell.angle_gamma   90.00
#
_symmetry.space_group_name_H-M   'P 1'
#
loop_
_entity.id
_entity.type
_entity.pdbx_description
1 polymer ?
#
loop_
_entity_poly.entity_id
_entity_poly.type
_entity_poly.pdbx_seq_one_letter_code
_entity_poly.pdbx_strand_id
1 'polypeptide(L)'
;AALVHSAQTDYFLVLSRGTTHKPPPLDSAGFPVDESAASARHLVSRGVAPSRVLLESWSLDTIGNAAFARLMHSEPREWTDLLVVTSEIHLPRTRAIFEWVFTLPPHRHGAPRLNFEGVSEGDALSTEQRESRAGKEQQALERLQSTIHRIRNLHQLVTFLFGEHAAYATPADASNTQVVTGSRRVDEWADAALSATY
;
A
#
# COMPACT_ATOMS: atom_id res chain seq x y z
N ALA A 1 9.90 14.26 7.28
CA ALA A 1 10.65 13.06 7.70
C ALA A 1 11.48 12.50 6.56
N ALA A 2 10.92 11.84 5.55
CA ALA A 2 11.69 11.15 4.50
C ALA A 2 12.80 11.99 3.83
N LEU A 3 12.56 13.27 3.55
CA LEU A 3 13.55 14.18 2.96
C LEU A 3 14.82 14.38 3.82
N VAL A 4 14.71 14.23 5.15
CA VAL A 4 15.87 14.33 6.08
C VAL A 4 16.90 13.24 5.77
N HIS A 5 16.44 12.08 5.31
CA HIS A 5 17.30 10.94 4.97
C HIS A 5 17.80 10.94 3.52
N SER A 6 17.49 11.99 2.74
CA SER A 6 17.76 12.01 1.29
C SER A 6 19.24 11.84 0.94
N ALA A 7 20.17 12.31 1.78
CA ALA A 7 21.60 12.14 1.54
C ALA A 7 22.10 10.69 1.74
N GLN A 8 21.35 9.86 2.46
CA GLN A 8 21.73 8.49 2.84
C GLN A 8 20.82 7.42 2.22
N THR A 9 19.88 7.84 1.37
CA THR A 9 18.87 6.96 0.78
C THR A 9 19.13 6.82 -0.71
N ASP A 10 19.26 5.62 -1.26
CA ASP A 10 19.41 5.46 -2.71
C ASP A 10 18.09 5.73 -3.43
N TYR A 11 17.02 5.08 -2.97
CA TYR A 11 15.69 5.11 -3.57
C TYR A 11 14.59 5.45 -2.56
N PHE A 12 13.61 6.22 -3.01
CA PHE A 12 12.34 6.44 -2.35
C PHE A 12 11.28 5.57 -3.03
N LEU A 13 10.82 4.53 -2.34
CA LEU A 13 9.65 3.76 -2.77
C LEU A 13 8.40 4.39 -2.15
N VAL A 14 7.53 4.96 -2.99
CA VAL A 14 6.24 5.51 -2.57
C VAL A 14 5.12 4.51 -2.84
N LEU A 15 4.38 4.18 -1.78
CA LEU A 15 3.40 3.08 -1.75
C LEU A 15 1.97 3.59 -1.89
N SER A 16 1.05 2.64 -2.06
CA SER A 16 -0.40 2.83 -2.14
C SER A 16 -0.89 3.41 -3.46
N ARG A 17 -1.86 2.71 -4.05
CA ARG A 17 -2.78 3.30 -5.01
C ARG A 17 -3.80 4.20 -4.31
N GLY A 18 -4.38 3.72 -3.22
CA GLY A 18 -5.44 4.39 -2.49
C GLY A 18 -6.09 3.46 -1.48
N THR A 19 -7.39 3.65 -1.23
CA THR A 19 -8.17 2.82 -0.31
C THR A 19 -9.48 2.37 -0.96
N THR A 20 -10.00 1.22 -0.56
CA THR A 20 -11.33 0.75 -0.97
C THR A 20 -12.48 1.51 -0.31
N HIS A 21 -12.20 2.37 0.67
CA HIS A 21 -13.23 3.07 1.46
C HIS A 21 -13.59 4.46 0.94
N LYS A 22 -12.81 5.02 0.01
CA LYS A 22 -13.00 6.38 -0.49
C LYS A 22 -12.60 6.46 -1.97
N PRO A 23 -13.39 7.11 -2.84
CA PRO A 23 -12.99 7.36 -4.22
C PRO A 23 -11.65 8.12 -4.29
N PRO A 24 -10.78 7.80 -5.27
CA PRO A 24 -9.54 8.52 -5.45
C PRO A 24 -9.82 9.99 -5.85
N PRO A 25 -8.97 10.93 -5.44
CA PRO A 25 -9.03 12.29 -6.00
C PRO A 25 -8.80 12.25 -7.50
N LEU A 26 -9.43 13.16 -8.25
CA LEU A 26 -9.25 13.29 -9.70
C LEU A 26 -8.31 14.45 -10.02
N ASP A 27 -7.55 14.33 -11.10
CA ASP A 27 -6.80 15.44 -11.67
C ASP A 27 -7.69 16.39 -12.48
N SER A 28 -7.09 17.45 -13.05
CA SER A 28 -7.82 18.44 -13.85
C SER A 28 -8.41 17.89 -15.15
N ALA A 29 -7.97 16.72 -15.60
CA ALA A 29 -8.50 16.02 -16.77
C ALA A 29 -9.53 14.94 -16.38
N GLY A 30 -9.83 14.78 -15.09
CA GLY A 30 -10.80 13.82 -14.57
C GLY A 30 -10.25 12.42 -14.34
N PHE A 31 -8.93 12.21 -14.39
CA PHE A 31 -8.33 10.90 -14.14
C PHE A 31 -8.03 10.68 -12.65
N PRO A 32 -8.21 9.45 -12.12
CA PRO A 32 -7.80 9.09 -10.76
C PRO A 32 -6.32 9.38 -10.49
N VAL A 33 -6.05 9.96 -9.33
CA VAL A 33 -4.70 10.18 -8.81
C VAL A 33 -4.41 9.19 -7.70
N ASP A 34 -3.38 8.37 -7.93
CA ASP A 34 -2.88 7.43 -6.92
C ASP A 34 -2.11 8.15 -5.80
N GLU A 35 -2.19 7.62 -4.57
CA GLU A 35 -1.45 8.15 -3.41
C GLU A 35 0.07 8.16 -3.63
N SER A 36 0.60 7.09 -4.23
CA SER A 36 2.00 6.98 -4.63
C SER A 36 2.40 8.08 -5.62
N ALA A 37 1.55 8.39 -6.61
CA ALA A 37 1.80 9.44 -7.60
C ALA A 37 1.75 10.85 -6.99
N ALA A 38 0.85 11.08 -6.04
CA ALA A 38 0.84 12.33 -5.26
C ALA A 38 2.12 12.48 -4.43
N SER A 39 2.54 11.41 -3.76
CA SER A 39 3.77 11.38 -2.94
C SER A 39 5.03 11.58 -3.79
N ALA A 40 5.12 10.94 -4.95
CA ALA A 40 6.21 11.12 -5.89
C ALA A 40 6.35 12.58 -6.33
N ARG A 41 5.24 13.21 -6.73
CA ARG A 41 5.22 14.64 -7.11
C ARG A 41 5.68 15.54 -5.96
N HIS A 42 5.30 15.23 -4.72
CA HIS A 42 5.75 15.97 -3.55
C HIS A 42 7.26 15.83 -3.31
N LEU A 43 7.84 14.63 -3.46
CA LEU A 43 9.28 14.43 -3.31
C LEU A 43 10.08 15.15 -4.41
N VAL A 44 9.63 15.03 -5.66
CA VAL A 44 10.29 15.67 -6.81
C VAL A 44 10.23 17.21 -6.70
N SER A 45 9.10 17.78 -6.32
CA SER A 45 8.99 19.24 -6.12
C SER A 45 9.87 19.78 -4.99
N ARG A 46 10.35 18.89 -4.12
CA ARG A 46 11.29 19.18 -3.02
C ARG A 46 12.75 18.84 -3.36
N GLY A 47 13.05 18.54 -4.62
CA GLY A 47 14.40 18.36 -5.13
C GLY A 47 14.93 16.92 -5.12
N VAL A 48 14.09 15.92 -4.81
CA VAL A 48 14.49 14.52 -5.02
C VAL A 48 14.52 14.23 -6.52
N ALA A 49 15.64 13.68 -7.02
CA ALA A 49 15.77 13.32 -8.42
C ALA A 49 14.71 12.29 -8.81
N PRO A 50 13.94 12.48 -9.91
CA PRO A 50 12.89 11.54 -10.31
C PRO A 50 13.38 10.10 -10.51
N SER A 51 14.63 9.90 -10.95
CA SER A 51 15.24 8.58 -11.09
C SER A 51 15.40 7.81 -9.77
N ARG A 52 15.32 8.51 -8.64
CA ARG A 52 15.37 7.92 -7.29
C ARG A 52 13.99 7.66 -6.70
N VAL A 53 12.90 8.02 -7.39
CA VAL A 53 11.53 7.84 -6.89
C VAL A 53 10.85 6.70 -7.66
N LEU A 54 10.50 5.64 -6.94
CA LEU A 54 9.84 4.45 -7.48
C LEU A 54 8.39 4.43 -7.00
N LEU A 55 7.45 4.19 -7.90
CA LEU A 55 6.03 4.08 -7.56
C LEU A 55 5.61 2.63 -7.40
N GLU A 56 4.88 2.35 -6.33
CA GLU A 56 4.07 1.16 -6.16
C GLU A 56 2.60 1.60 -6.07
N SER A 57 1.83 1.33 -7.13
CA SER A 57 0.43 1.78 -7.29
C SER A 57 -0.56 0.61 -7.41
N TRP A 58 -0.25 -0.53 -6.78
CA TRP A 58 -1.06 -1.74 -6.85
C TRP A 58 -1.83 -1.97 -5.56
N SER A 59 -1.20 -1.68 -4.43
CA SER A 59 -1.78 -1.85 -3.12
C SER A 59 -2.95 -0.90 -2.86
N LEU A 60 -3.91 -1.39 -2.07
CA LEU A 60 -5.10 -0.66 -1.62
C LEU A 60 -5.20 -0.61 -0.08
N ASP A 61 -4.22 -1.18 0.60
CA ASP A 61 -4.16 -1.31 2.05
C ASP A 61 -2.74 -1.58 2.55
N THR A 62 -2.54 -1.59 3.87
CA THR A 62 -1.22 -1.76 4.48
C THR A 62 -0.62 -3.17 4.26
N ILE A 63 -1.44 -4.23 4.19
CA ILE A 63 -0.93 -5.59 3.90
C ILE A 63 -0.42 -5.64 2.47
N GLY A 64 -1.19 -5.11 1.51
CA GLY A 64 -0.75 -4.94 0.13
C GLY A 64 0.53 -4.13 0.02
N ASN A 65 0.62 -2.98 0.72
CA ASN A 65 1.83 -2.15 0.74
C ASN A 65 3.08 -2.99 1.05
N ALA A 66 3.04 -3.78 2.11
CA ALA A 66 4.18 -4.63 2.48
C ALA A 66 4.41 -5.75 1.45
N ALA A 67 3.35 -6.39 0.95
CA ALA A 67 3.45 -7.49 -0.01
C ALA A 67 4.04 -7.04 -1.34
N PHE A 68 3.50 -5.98 -1.95
CA PHE A 68 3.96 -5.47 -3.23
C PHE A 68 5.31 -4.74 -3.11
N ALA A 69 5.58 -4.02 -2.02
CA ALA A 69 6.92 -3.48 -1.76
C ALA A 69 7.97 -4.60 -1.71
N ARG A 70 7.67 -5.72 -1.04
CA ARG A 70 8.57 -6.87 -1.00
C ARG A 70 8.74 -7.50 -2.37
N LEU A 71 7.63 -7.95 -2.97
CA LEU A 71 7.65 -8.82 -4.16
C LEU A 71 8.08 -8.09 -5.43
N MET A 72 7.73 -6.81 -5.58
CA MET A 72 7.97 -6.05 -6.81
C MET A 72 9.24 -5.20 -6.76
N HIS A 73 9.68 -4.82 -5.56
CA HIS A 73 10.82 -3.91 -5.38
C HIS A 73 11.95 -4.51 -4.55
N SER A 74 11.71 -4.81 -3.28
CA SER A 74 12.77 -5.15 -2.34
C SER A 74 13.49 -6.45 -2.71
N GLU A 75 12.76 -7.52 -3.01
CA GLU A 75 13.36 -8.82 -3.32
C GLU A 75 14.08 -8.82 -4.69
N PRO A 76 13.49 -8.30 -5.79
CA PRO A 76 14.19 -8.23 -7.09
C PRO A 76 15.39 -7.28 -7.14
N ARG A 77 15.47 -6.31 -6.21
CA ARG A 77 16.59 -5.36 -6.11
C ARG A 77 17.60 -5.71 -5.02
N GLU A 78 17.36 -6.82 -4.31
CA GLU A 78 18.22 -7.28 -3.23
C GLU A 78 18.49 -6.18 -2.18
N TRP A 79 17.48 -5.35 -1.89
CA TRP A 79 17.62 -4.31 -0.87
C TRP A 79 17.88 -4.95 0.49
N THR A 80 18.90 -4.49 1.20
CA THR A 80 19.32 -5.02 2.50
C THR A 80 18.84 -4.18 3.68
N ASP A 81 18.48 -2.92 3.40
CA ASP A 81 18.15 -1.90 4.41
C ASP A 81 16.95 -1.09 3.93
N LEU A 82 15.86 -1.13 4.70
CA LEU A 82 14.67 -0.33 4.43
C LEU A 82 14.30 0.48 5.67
N LEU A 83 13.99 1.76 5.44
CA LEU A 83 13.34 2.63 6.42
C LEU A 83 11.88 2.83 6.01
N VAL A 84 10.96 2.31 6.82
CA VAL A 84 9.52 2.52 6.62
C VAL A 84 9.10 3.77 7.39
N VAL A 85 8.67 4.79 6.67
CA VAL A 85 8.19 6.06 7.22
C VAL A 85 6.68 6.12 7.09
N THR A 86 5.98 6.33 8.21
CA THR A 86 4.51 6.47 8.24
C THR A 86 4.09 7.41 9.38
N SER A 87 2.81 7.67 9.59
CA SER A 87 2.37 8.47 10.74
C SER A 87 2.60 7.72 12.06
N GLU A 88 2.84 8.45 13.16
CA GLU A 88 3.04 7.85 14.48
C GLU A 88 1.87 6.94 14.91
N ILE A 89 0.64 7.38 14.66
CA ILE A 89 -0.57 6.62 15.03
C ILE A 89 -0.66 5.30 14.26
N HIS A 90 -0.22 5.28 12.98
CA HIS A 90 -0.28 4.10 12.13
C HIS A 90 0.95 3.19 12.26
N LEU A 91 2.01 3.67 12.90
CA LEU A 91 3.30 2.98 12.99
C LEU A 91 3.23 1.58 13.61
N PRO A 92 2.51 1.33 14.74
CA PRO A 92 2.50 0.00 15.36
C PRO A 92 1.95 -1.09 14.43
N ARG A 93 0.84 -0.80 13.73
CA ARG A 93 0.24 -1.73 12.78
C ARG A 93 1.09 -1.90 11.53
N THR A 94 1.64 -0.81 11.00
CA THR A 94 2.55 -0.85 9.86
C THR A 94 3.77 -1.72 10.17
N ARG A 95 4.39 -1.54 11.34
CA ARG A 95 5.54 -2.34 11.78
C ARG A 95 5.19 -3.83 11.83
N ALA A 96 4.11 -4.19 12.53
CA ALA A 96 3.69 -5.59 12.65
C ALA A 96 3.46 -6.25 11.28
N ILE A 97 2.86 -5.52 10.33
CA ILE A 97 2.61 -6.02 8.97
C ILE A 97 3.92 -6.19 8.21
N PHE A 98 4.78 -5.18 8.19
CA PHE A 98 6.04 -5.24 7.44
C PHE A 98 6.97 -6.32 8.00
N GLU A 99 7.14 -6.41 9.32
CA GLU A 99 7.94 -7.45 9.96
C GLU A 99 7.39 -8.86 9.65
N TRP A 100 6.07 -9.05 9.71
CA TRP A 100 5.45 -10.32 9.34
C TRP A 100 5.68 -10.63 7.86
N VAL A 101 5.28 -9.73 6.95
CA VAL A 101 5.35 -10.00 5.51
C VAL A 101 6.78 -10.19 5.04
N PHE A 102 7.75 -9.42 5.53
CA PHE A 102 9.16 -9.55 5.13
C PHE A 102 9.88 -10.74 5.77
N THR A 103 9.28 -11.45 6.73
CA THR A 103 9.84 -12.68 7.30
C THR A 103 9.26 -13.96 6.71
N LEU A 104 8.18 -13.88 5.92
CA LEU A 104 7.57 -15.05 5.28
C LEU A 104 8.52 -15.73 4.28
N PRO A 105 8.73 -17.05 4.34
CA PRO A 105 9.50 -17.77 3.31
C PRO A 105 8.73 -17.87 1.98
N PRO A 106 9.43 -18.12 0.85
CA PRO A 106 10.88 -18.21 0.71
C PRO A 106 11.57 -16.84 0.78
N HIS A 107 12.87 -16.82 1.11
CA HIS A 107 13.74 -15.65 0.97
C HIS A 107 14.81 -15.99 -0.06
N ARG A 108 14.83 -15.31 -1.22
CA ARG A 108 15.87 -15.57 -2.22
C ARG A 108 17.26 -15.11 -1.76
N HIS A 109 17.32 -13.97 -1.08
CA HIS A 109 18.58 -13.29 -0.70
C HIS A 109 18.66 -12.95 0.80
N GLY A 110 17.80 -13.57 1.63
CA GLY A 110 17.62 -13.21 3.03
C GLY A 110 16.61 -12.07 3.23
N ALA A 111 16.19 -11.85 4.49
CA ALA A 111 15.30 -10.75 4.85
C ALA A 111 16.12 -9.47 5.10
N PRO A 112 15.70 -8.31 4.58
CA PRO A 112 16.36 -7.05 4.88
C PRO A 112 16.20 -6.65 6.34
N ARG A 113 17.09 -5.76 6.78
CA ARG A 113 16.90 -5.01 8.02
C ARG A 113 15.83 -3.94 7.80
N LEU A 114 14.78 -4.01 8.62
CA LEU A 114 13.71 -3.03 8.64
C LEU A 114 13.89 -2.05 9.81
N ASN A 115 13.89 -0.77 9.48
CA ASN A 115 13.79 0.33 10.43
C ASN A 115 12.47 1.05 10.24
N PHE A 116 12.00 1.74 11.27
CA PHE A 116 10.67 2.35 11.29
C PHE A 116 10.72 3.74 11.91
N GLU A 117 10.12 4.72 11.24
CA GLU A 117 9.98 6.09 11.73
C GLU A 117 8.52 6.53 11.67
N GLY A 118 8.01 6.94 12.82
CA GLY A 118 6.70 7.58 12.94
C GLY A 118 6.85 9.09 12.78
N VAL A 119 5.98 9.69 11.98
CA VAL A 119 5.88 11.15 11.83
C VAL A 119 4.68 11.64 12.60
N SER A 120 4.93 12.52 13.55
CA SER A 120 3.85 13.15 14.31
C SER A 120 2.98 14.01 13.38
N GLU A 121 1.67 13.93 13.56
CA GLU A 121 0.71 14.76 12.83
C GLU A 121 0.71 16.23 13.33
N GLY A 122 1.57 16.55 14.31
CA GLY A 122 1.67 17.89 14.90
C GLY A 122 0.31 18.33 15.45
N ASP A 123 -0.04 19.61 15.30
CA ASP A 123 -1.35 20.15 15.72
C ASP A 123 -2.45 19.99 14.66
N ALA A 124 -2.22 19.19 13.61
CA ALA A 124 -3.18 19.05 12.50
C ALA A 124 -4.48 18.32 12.91
N LEU A 125 -4.47 17.58 14.02
CA LEU A 125 -5.62 16.87 14.57
C LEU A 125 -5.91 17.30 16.00
N SER A 126 -7.19 17.39 16.34
CA SER A 126 -7.63 17.55 17.73
C SER A 126 -7.30 16.30 18.57
N THR A 127 -7.21 16.45 19.89
CA THR A 127 -6.96 15.33 20.81
C THR A 127 -7.97 14.19 20.61
N GLU A 128 -9.27 14.52 20.50
CA GLU A 128 -10.34 13.55 20.26
C GLU A 128 -10.16 12.80 18.93
N GLN A 129 -9.76 13.50 17.86
CA GLN A 129 -9.49 12.87 16.57
C GLN A 129 -8.29 11.92 16.64
N ARG A 130 -7.23 12.31 17.37
CA ARG A 130 -6.04 11.46 17.58
C ARG A 130 -6.41 10.20 18.36
N GLU A 131 -7.14 10.34 19.47
CA GLU A 131 -7.58 9.21 20.30
C GLU A 131 -8.49 8.26 19.51
N SER A 132 -9.46 8.79 18.78
CA SER A 132 -10.35 7.98 17.93
C SER A 132 -9.59 7.19 16.86
N ARG A 133 -8.60 7.83 16.21
CA ARG A 133 -7.74 7.15 15.22
C ARG A 133 -6.85 6.09 15.86
N ALA A 134 -6.23 6.41 17.00
CA ALA A 134 -5.40 5.47 17.74
C ALA A 134 -6.19 4.23 18.18
N GLY A 135 -7.42 4.42 18.68
CA GLY A 135 -8.31 3.31 19.04
C GLY A 135 -8.66 2.41 17.85
N LYS A 136 -8.94 2.99 16.68
CA LYS A 136 -9.19 2.23 15.44
C LYS A 136 -7.96 1.44 14.98
N GLU A 137 -6.78 2.06 15.04
CA GLU A 137 -5.51 1.41 14.69
C GLU A 137 -5.20 0.24 15.64
N GLN A 138 -5.43 0.40 16.93
CA GLN A 138 -5.24 -0.64 17.93
C GLN A 138 -6.16 -1.84 17.70
N GLN A 139 -7.46 -1.61 17.45
CA GLN A 139 -8.40 -2.68 17.11
C GLN A 139 -8.04 -3.38 15.80
N ALA A 140 -7.54 -2.65 14.81
CA ALA A 140 -7.07 -3.23 13.56
C ALA A 140 -5.81 -4.10 13.77
N LEU A 141 -4.89 -3.67 14.64
CA LEU A 141 -3.70 -4.44 15.02
C LEU A 141 -4.07 -5.73 15.78
N GLU A 142 -5.05 -5.69 16.67
CA GLU A 142 -5.53 -6.88 17.38
C GLU A 142 -6.12 -7.91 16.42
N ARG A 143 -6.97 -7.47 15.48
CA ARG A 143 -7.55 -8.36 14.45
C ARG A 143 -6.48 -8.96 13.53
N LEU A 144 -5.44 -8.19 13.21
CA LEU A 144 -4.33 -8.62 12.37
C LEU A 144 -3.60 -9.85 12.95
N GLN A 145 -3.50 -9.99 14.28
CA GLN A 145 -2.78 -11.10 14.91
C GLN A 145 -3.28 -12.48 14.43
N SER A 146 -4.60 -12.64 14.30
CA SER A 146 -5.20 -13.88 13.79
C SER A 146 -4.73 -14.22 12.36
N THR A 147 -4.56 -13.20 11.52
CA THR A 147 -4.08 -13.35 10.13
C THR A 147 -2.61 -13.72 10.10
N ILE A 148 -1.77 -13.02 10.89
CA ILE A 148 -0.33 -13.31 11.04
C ILE A 148 -0.11 -14.76 11.49
N HIS A 149 -0.92 -15.26 12.43
CA HIS A 149 -0.81 -16.63 12.91
C HIS A 149 -1.23 -17.70 11.89
N ARG A 150 -2.11 -17.36 10.93
CA ARG A 150 -2.59 -18.30 9.93
C ARG A 150 -1.65 -18.42 8.74
N ILE A 151 -1.04 -17.31 8.31
CA ILE A 151 -0.27 -17.22 7.07
C ILE A 151 1.23 -17.29 7.38
N ARG A 152 1.88 -18.34 6.87
CA ARG A 152 3.24 -18.74 7.23
C ARG A 152 4.24 -18.74 6.07
N ASN A 153 3.79 -18.47 4.85
CA ASN A 153 4.66 -18.32 3.68
C ASN A 153 4.03 -17.39 2.62
N LEU A 154 4.83 -16.99 1.63
CA LEU A 154 4.39 -16.12 0.54
C LEU A 154 3.27 -16.72 -0.31
N HIS A 155 3.27 -18.03 -0.51
CA HIS A 155 2.18 -18.70 -1.24
C HIS A 155 0.84 -18.48 -0.52
N GLN A 156 0.79 -18.71 0.79
CA GLN A 156 -0.41 -18.46 1.60
C GLN A 156 -0.80 -16.99 1.64
N LEU A 157 0.18 -16.07 1.67
CA LEU A 157 -0.10 -14.64 1.61
C LEU A 157 -0.78 -14.24 0.30
N VAL A 158 -0.26 -14.70 -0.84
CA VAL A 158 -0.82 -14.42 -2.17
C VAL A 158 -2.22 -15.04 -2.30
N THR A 159 -2.40 -16.29 -1.85
CA THR A 159 -3.71 -16.95 -1.82
C THR A 159 -4.71 -16.16 -0.97
N PHE A 160 -4.30 -15.68 0.20
CA PHE A 160 -5.13 -14.84 1.05
C PHE A 160 -5.51 -13.52 0.36
N LEU A 161 -4.53 -12.80 -0.21
CA LEU A 161 -4.77 -11.52 -0.86
C LEU A 161 -5.81 -11.65 -1.98
N PHE A 162 -5.60 -12.56 -2.93
CA PHE A 162 -6.44 -12.63 -4.13
C PHE A 162 -7.65 -13.57 -4.00
N GLY A 163 -7.71 -14.38 -2.94
CA GLY A 163 -8.81 -15.32 -2.69
C GLY A 163 -9.79 -14.88 -1.60
N GLU A 164 -9.31 -14.15 -0.59
CA GLU A 164 -10.11 -13.85 0.62
C GLU A 164 -10.14 -12.35 0.96
N HIS A 165 -9.07 -11.61 0.69
CA HIS A 165 -8.94 -10.23 1.16
C HIS A 165 -9.84 -9.30 0.36
N ALA A 166 -10.74 -8.58 1.05
CA ALA A 166 -11.77 -7.75 0.42
C ALA A 166 -11.24 -6.66 -0.53
N ALA A 167 -9.96 -6.27 -0.43
CA ALA A 167 -9.36 -5.30 -1.33
C ALA A 167 -8.91 -5.87 -2.69
N TYR A 168 -8.68 -7.19 -2.80
CA TYR A 168 -8.13 -7.80 -4.02
C TYR A 168 -8.91 -9.03 -4.50
N ALA A 169 -9.66 -9.69 -3.63
CA ALA A 169 -10.50 -10.82 -4.01
C ALA A 169 -11.64 -10.38 -4.93
N THR A 170 -12.02 -11.26 -5.84
CA THR A 170 -13.19 -11.04 -6.68
C THR A 170 -14.46 -11.05 -5.81
N PRO A 171 -15.31 -10.02 -5.85
CA PRO A 171 -16.57 -10.01 -5.11
C PRO A 171 -17.45 -11.20 -5.52
N ALA A 172 -18.05 -11.89 -4.54
CA ALA A 172 -18.95 -13.01 -4.82
C ALA A 172 -20.28 -12.57 -5.48
N ASP A 173 -20.69 -11.32 -5.27
CA ASP A 173 -21.90 -10.73 -5.83
C ASP A 173 -21.57 -9.73 -6.94
N ALA A 174 -21.80 -10.13 -8.19
CA ALA A 174 -21.66 -9.28 -9.39
C ALA A 174 -22.71 -8.15 -9.47
N SER A 175 -23.69 -8.11 -8.55
CA SER A 175 -24.82 -7.19 -8.59
C SER A 175 -24.54 -5.81 -8.00
N ASN A 176 -23.39 -5.60 -7.35
CA ASN A 176 -23.08 -4.35 -6.64
C ASN A 176 -22.09 -3.42 -7.37
N THR A 177 -21.72 -3.74 -8.61
CA THR A 177 -20.88 -2.87 -9.45
C THR A 177 -21.73 -1.79 -10.12
N GLN A 178 -22.38 -0.93 -9.34
CA GLN A 178 -22.90 0.34 -9.87
C GLN A 178 -21.73 1.31 -10.06
N VAL A 179 -20.94 1.07 -11.11
CA VAL A 179 -20.04 2.10 -11.63
C VAL A 179 -20.88 2.99 -12.54
N VAL A 180 -21.23 4.16 -12.04
CA VAL A 180 -21.76 5.26 -12.86
C VAL A 180 -20.58 5.82 -13.66
N THR A 181 -20.27 5.19 -14.79
CA THR A 181 -19.54 5.84 -15.88
C THR A 181 -20.53 6.14 -16.97
N GLY A 182 -20.80 7.43 -17.18
CA GLY A 182 -21.43 7.88 -18.41
C GLY A 182 -20.55 7.43 -19.57
N SER A 183 -21.12 6.61 -20.47
CA SER A 183 -20.50 5.96 -21.63
C SER A 183 -19.92 4.55 -21.38
N ARG A 184 -20.73 3.55 -21.76
CA ARG A 184 -20.56 2.08 -21.77
C ARG A 184 -20.78 1.34 -20.44
N ARG A 185 -21.61 0.29 -20.51
CA ARG A 185 -21.82 -0.67 -19.41
C ARG A 185 -20.52 -1.43 -19.18
N VAL A 186 -20.20 -1.74 -17.92
CA VAL A 186 -19.00 -2.49 -17.51
C VAL A 186 -18.86 -3.80 -18.30
N ASP A 187 -19.98 -4.46 -18.57
CA ASP A 187 -20.05 -5.70 -19.35
C ASP A 187 -19.59 -5.50 -20.82
N GLU A 188 -20.00 -4.41 -21.46
CA GLU A 188 -19.58 -4.09 -22.83
C GLU A 188 -18.08 -3.76 -22.92
N TRP A 189 -17.50 -3.23 -21.84
CA TRP A 189 -16.07 -2.96 -21.73
C TRP A 189 -15.28 -4.25 -21.49
N ALA A 190 -15.78 -5.14 -20.64
CA ALA A 190 -15.16 -6.44 -20.38
C ALA A 190 -15.13 -7.31 -21.65
N ASP A 191 -16.25 -7.40 -22.37
CA ASP A 191 -16.35 -8.15 -23.62
C ASP A 191 -15.43 -7.58 -24.70
N ALA A 192 -15.35 -6.25 -24.82
CA ALA A 192 -14.44 -5.58 -25.75
C ALA A 192 -12.96 -5.80 -25.39
N ALA A 193 -12.61 -5.76 -24.11
CA ALA A 193 -11.23 -5.97 -23.66
C ALA A 193 -10.77 -7.42 -23.85
N LEU A 194 -11.66 -8.39 -23.56
CA LEU A 194 -11.37 -9.82 -23.75
C LEU A 194 -11.29 -10.18 -25.24
N SER A 195 -12.19 -9.66 -26.08
CA SER A 195 -12.18 -9.91 -27.53
C SER A 195 -11.05 -9.21 -28.29
N ALA A 196 -10.49 -8.12 -27.74
CA ALA A 196 -9.32 -7.46 -28.34
C ALA A 196 -7.98 -8.14 -27.99
N THR A 197 -7.96 -9.02 -26.98
CA THR A 197 -6.73 -9.62 -26.44
C THR A 197 -6.56 -11.11 -26.79
N TYR A 198 -7.64 -11.79 -27.19
CA TYR A 198 -7.66 -13.22 -27.57
C TYR A 198 -8.17 -13.44 -28.99
#